data_AF-A0A975JWA2-F1
#
_entry.id   AF-A0A975JWA2-F1
#
_cell.length_a   1.000
_cell.length_b   1.000
_cell.length_c   1.000
_cell.angle_alpha   90.00
_cell.angle_beta   90.00
_cell.angle_gamma   90.00
#
_symmetry.space_group_name_H-M   'P 1'
#
loop_
_entity.id
_entity.type
_entity.pdbx_description
1 polymer ?
#
loop_
_entity_poly.entity_id
_entity_poly.type
_entity_poly.pdbx_seq_one_letter_code
_entity_poly.pdbx_strand_id
1 'polypeptide(L)'
;MEPPRTDETRKSIVRAARRVFSQRGYDGTTFQEIADCADLARPAIDYYFSSKRALYREVVDRTNRLVVEAVIERALRETSLTARIAALITVAADSDSQNPSTAAFLAADAMESQRHPDLNPAGNDAVRTARRFLTWAVDDAIEHGELTTDIDAALLVETLMVVSCGMAFYAGFVESYRQIDAVAESVRHLLAADLLKLSQP
;
A
#
# COMPACT_ATOMS: atom_id res chain seq x y z
N MET A 1 -10.59 24.23 -31.16
CA MET A 1 -10.61 22.98 -30.38
C MET A 1 -9.17 22.50 -30.35
N GLU A 2 -8.49 22.41 -29.20
CA GLU A 2 -8.66 21.33 -28.22
C GLU A 2 -8.17 21.70 -26.80
N PRO A 3 -8.94 21.37 -25.76
CA PRO A 3 -8.36 21.04 -24.46
C PRO A 3 -8.76 19.62 -24.04
N PRO A 4 -7.89 18.62 -24.24
CA PRO A 4 -7.84 17.47 -23.32
C PRO A 4 -6.41 16.93 -23.03
N ARG A 5 -5.37 17.79 -22.97
CA ARG A 5 -3.97 17.35 -22.68
C ARG A 5 -3.51 17.50 -21.22
N THR A 6 -4.24 18.21 -20.36
CA THR A 6 -3.77 18.58 -19.01
C THR A 6 -3.85 17.45 -17.99
N ASP A 7 -4.91 16.66 -17.97
CA ASP A 7 -5.09 15.59 -16.96
C ASP A 7 -4.17 14.39 -17.22
N GLU A 8 -3.96 14.00 -18.48
CA GLU A 8 -3.04 12.91 -18.84
C GLU A 8 -1.57 13.25 -18.55
N THR A 9 -1.16 14.50 -18.80
CA THR A 9 0.18 14.96 -18.43
C THR A 9 0.36 14.92 -16.92
N ARG A 10 -0.64 15.39 -16.17
CA ARG A 10 -0.64 15.34 -14.69
C ARG A 10 -0.54 13.91 -14.17
N LYS A 11 -1.30 12.97 -14.73
CA LYS A 11 -1.20 11.52 -14.44
C LYS A 11 0.19 10.97 -14.75
N SER A 12 0.81 11.36 -15.87
CA SER A 12 2.17 10.96 -16.22
C SER A 12 3.18 11.43 -15.18
N ILE A 13 3.11 12.71 -14.78
CA ILE A 13 3.97 13.27 -13.74
C ILE A 13 3.81 12.51 -12.41
N VAL A 14 2.57 12.20 -12.00
CA VAL A 14 2.34 11.46 -10.75
C VAL A 14 2.92 10.04 -10.82
N ARG A 15 2.79 9.35 -11.95
CA ARG A 15 3.40 8.01 -12.14
C ARG A 15 4.93 8.07 -12.09
N ALA A 16 5.53 9.04 -12.76
CA ALA A 16 6.99 9.25 -12.72
C ALA A 16 7.45 9.61 -11.30
N ALA A 17 6.74 10.50 -10.63
CA ALA A 17 7.02 10.90 -9.25
C ALA A 17 6.94 9.71 -8.29
N ARG A 18 5.92 8.84 -8.40
CA ARG A 18 5.84 7.60 -7.61
C ARG A 18 7.09 6.75 -7.74
N ARG A 19 7.56 6.55 -8.97
CA ARG A 19 8.77 5.80 -9.26
C ARG A 19 9.99 6.43 -8.61
N VAL A 20 10.23 7.72 -8.83
CA VAL A 20 11.41 8.40 -8.28
C VAL A 20 11.38 8.45 -6.75
N PHE A 21 10.23 8.76 -6.15
CA PHE A 21 10.07 8.75 -4.69
C PHE A 21 10.29 7.36 -4.08
N SER A 22 9.79 6.29 -4.71
CA SER A 22 10.01 4.92 -4.22
C SER A 22 11.49 4.52 -4.19
N GLN A 23 12.30 5.08 -5.09
CA GLN A 23 13.72 4.76 -5.23
C GLN A 23 14.63 5.63 -4.35
N ARG A 24 14.23 6.88 -4.09
CA ARG A 24 15.11 7.90 -3.49
C ARG A 24 14.56 8.51 -2.20
N GLY A 25 13.34 8.14 -1.80
CA GLY A 25 12.61 8.79 -0.72
C GLY A 25 12.21 10.22 -1.07
N TYR A 26 11.56 10.91 -0.12
CA TYR A 26 11.10 12.28 -0.31
C TYR A 26 12.28 13.25 -0.46
N ASP A 27 13.23 13.23 0.47
CA ASP A 27 14.33 14.20 0.53
C ASP A 27 15.30 14.06 -0.64
N GLY A 28 15.64 12.83 -1.02
CA GLY A 28 16.57 12.51 -2.11
C GLY A 28 16.01 12.73 -3.53
N THR A 29 14.75 13.15 -3.65
CA THR A 29 14.08 13.39 -4.93
C THR A 29 14.07 14.87 -5.31
N THR A 30 14.37 15.16 -6.58
CA THR A 30 14.21 16.49 -7.17
C THR A 30 13.16 16.50 -8.28
N PHE A 31 12.54 17.66 -8.52
CA PHE A 31 11.66 17.87 -9.67
C PHE A 31 12.35 17.68 -11.02
N GLN A 32 13.68 17.82 -11.09
CA GLN A 32 14.41 17.57 -12.33
C GLN A 32 14.39 16.08 -12.65
N GLU A 33 14.68 15.23 -11.66
CA GLU A 33 14.64 13.77 -11.83
C GLU A 33 13.23 13.26 -12.18
N ILE A 34 12.20 13.88 -11.62
CA ILE A 34 10.82 13.56 -11.97
C ILE A 34 10.51 13.97 -13.41
N ALA A 35 10.99 15.14 -13.84
CA ALA A 35 10.83 15.60 -15.22
C ALA A 35 11.53 14.65 -16.21
N ASP A 36 12.77 14.28 -15.92
CA ASP A 36 13.56 13.33 -16.70
C ASP A 36 12.86 11.96 -16.76
N CYS A 37 12.32 11.48 -15.63
CA CYS A 37 11.58 10.22 -15.58
C CYS A 37 10.24 10.27 -16.33
N ALA A 38 9.61 11.44 -16.44
CA ALA A 38 8.34 11.65 -17.13
C ALA A 38 8.51 11.96 -18.63
N ASP A 39 9.75 12.08 -19.12
CA ASP A 39 10.09 12.61 -20.45
C ASP A 39 9.48 14.00 -20.70
N LEU A 40 9.60 14.87 -19.69
CA LEU A 40 9.08 16.24 -19.70
C LEU A 40 10.17 17.24 -19.36
N ALA A 41 10.00 18.49 -19.82
CA ALA A 41 10.84 19.58 -19.38
C ALA A 41 10.48 20.01 -17.95
N ARG A 42 11.48 20.41 -17.15
CA ARG A 42 11.29 20.90 -15.78
C ARG A 42 10.20 21.98 -15.62
N PRO A 43 10.09 22.99 -16.50
CA PRO A 43 9.01 23.98 -16.41
C PRO A 43 7.60 23.38 -16.48
N ALA A 44 7.42 22.21 -17.10
CA ALA A 44 6.13 21.52 -17.10
C ALA A 44 5.77 21.04 -15.69
N ILE A 45 6.73 20.50 -14.93
CA ILE A 45 6.48 20.07 -13.55
C ILE A 45 6.09 21.27 -12.67
N ASP A 46 6.83 22.37 -12.80
CA ASP A 46 6.58 23.61 -12.05
C ASP A 46 5.20 24.21 -12.38
N TYR A 47 4.70 24.02 -13.61
CA TYR A 47 3.35 24.43 -14.02
C TYR A 47 2.25 23.60 -13.32
N TYR A 48 2.42 22.28 -13.19
CA TYR A 48 1.39 21.40 -12.61
C TYR A 48 1.44 21.30 -11.08
N PHE A 49 2.62 21.50 -10.48
CA PHE A 49 2.84 21.27 -9.05
C PHE A 49 3.61 22.42 -8.42
N SER A 50 2.97 23.12 -7.49
CA SER A 50 3.53 24.28 -6.78
C SER A 50 4.67 23.93 -5.82
N SER A 51 4.82 22.66 -5.42
CA SER A 51 5.90 22.21 -4.54
C SER A 51 6.08 20.69 -4.58
N LYS A 52 7.27 20.21 -4.19
CA LYS A 52 7.55 18.78 -3.98
C LYS A 52 6.59 18.13 -2.99
N ARG A 53 6.22 18.87 -1.93
CA ARG A 53 5.23 18.43 -0.93
C ARG A 53 3.84 18.23 -1.55
N ALA A 54 3.39 19.15 -2.41
CA ALA A 54 2.10 19.02 -3.08
C ALA A 54 2.06 17.82 -4.03
N LEU A 55 3.13 17.61 -4.80
CA LEU A 55 3.26 16.43 -5.67
C LEU A 55 3.30 15.12 -4.86
N TYR A 56 4.11 15.07 -3.78
CA TYR A 56 4.20 13.89 -2.93
C TYR A 56 2.84 13.51 -2.34
N ARG A 57 2.10 14.47 -1.77
CA ARG A 57 0.76 14.25 -1.24
C ARG A 57 -0.19 13.66 -2.26
N GLU A 58 -0.15 14.16 -3.50
CA GLU A 58 -0.98 13.61 -4.55
C GLU A 58 -0.57 12.19 -4.94
N VAL A 59 0.73 11.89 -4.95
CA VAL A 59 1.22 10.53 -5.19
C VAL A 59 0.72 9.59 -4.09
N VAL A 60 0.80 9.99 -2.81
CA VAL A 60 0.24 9.23 -1.67
C VAL A 60 -1.24 8.99 -1.85
N ASP A 61 -2.03 10.06 -2.06
CA ASP A 61 -3.48 9.98 -2.18
C ASP A 61 -3.92 9.08 -3.34
N ARG A 62 -3.28 9.20 -4.51
CA ARG A 62 -3.58 8.33 -5.65
C ARG A 62 -3.14 6.88 -5.42
N THR A 63 -1.98 6.66 -4.81
CA THR A 63 -1.47 5.31 -4.57
C THR A 63 -2.32 4.60 -3.52
N ASN A 64 -2.74 5.31 -2.48
CA ASN A 64 -3.65 4.76 -1.47
C ASN A 64 -5.01 4.45 -2.05
N ARG A 65 -5.60 5.30 -2.89
CA ARG A 65 -6.85 4.93 -3.59
C ARG A 65 -6.70 3.69 -4.45
N LEU A 66 -5.61 3.59 -5.21
CA LEU A 66 -5.36 2.43 -6.07
C LEU A 66 -5.24 1.10 -5.30
N VAL A 67 -4.61 1.12 -4.13
CA VAL A 67 -4.33 -0.11 -3.37
C VAL A 67 -5.32 -0.30 -2.24
N VAL A 68 -5.45 0.68 -1.34
CA VAL A 68 -6.23 0.56 -0.10
C VAL A 68 -7.72 0.38 -0.40
N GLU A 69 -8.30 1.14 -1.34
CA GLU A 69 -9.72 0.94 -1.70
C GLU A 69 -9.93 -0.45 -2.32
N ALA A 70 -9.06 -0.87 -3.24
CA ALA A 70 -9.13 -2.19 -3.88
C ALA A 70 -8.96 -3.35 -2.87
N VAL A 71 -8.01 -3.22 -1.94
CA VAL A 71 -7.77 -4.17 -0.84
C VAL A 71 -9.01 -4.29 0.03
N ILE A 72 -9.52 -3.16 0.54
CA ILE A 72 -10.64 -3.15 1.48
C ILE A 72 -11.89 -3.69 0.80
N GLU A 73 -12.19 -3.23 -0.42
CA GLU A 73 -13.34 -3.75 -1.15
C GLU A 73 -13.26 -5.26 -1.39
N ARG A 74 -12.07 -5.77 -1.74
CA ARG A 74 -11.90 -7.21 -1.94
C ARG A 74 -12.07 -7.96 -0.63
N ALA A 75 -11.41 -7.51 0.43
CA ALA A 75 -11.46 -8.16 1.73
C ALA A 75 -12.88 -8.11 2.34
N LEU A 76 -13.63 -7.02 2.18
CA LEU A 76 -15.01 -6.92 2.66
C LEU A 76 -15.99 -7.90 1.98
N ARG A 77 -15.64 -8.46 0.82
CA ARG A 77 -16.44 -9.49 0.15
C ARG A 77 -16.20 -10.88 0.74
N GLU A 78 -15.15 -11.04 1.55
CA GLU A 78 -14.78 -12.30 2.18
C GLU A 78 -15.46 -12.47 3.54
N THR A 79 -15.84 -13.71 3.84
CA THR A 79 -16.63 -14.07 5.04
C THR A 79 -15.80 -14.57 6.21
N SER A 80 -14.52 -14.91 5.99
CA SER A 80 -13.61 -15.38 7.04
C SER A 80 -12.44 -14.43 7.22
N LEU A 81 -11.93 -14.30 8.45
CA LEU A 81 -10.73 -13.55 8.78
C LEU A 81 -9.54 -13.99 7.93
N THR A 82 -9.37 -15.30 7.75
CA THR A 82 -8.27 -15.85 6.94
C THR A 82 -8.37 -15.40 5.49
N ALA A 83 -9.56 -15.42 4.90
CA ALA A 83 -9.77 -14.95 3.53
C ALA A 83 -9.59 -13.43 3.40
N ARG A 84 -10.03 -12.66 4.39
CA ARG A 84 -9.79 -11.21 4.45
C ARG A 84 -8.30 -10.87 4.47
N ILE A 85 -7.51 -11.56 5.29
CA ILE A 85 -6.05 -11.37 5.36
C ILE A 85 -5.37 -11.84 4.08
N ALA A 86 -5.80 -12.96 3.51
CA ALA A 86 -5.30 -13.43 2.22
C ALA A 86 -5.52 -12.37 1.12
N ALA A 87 -6.69 -11.73 1.09
CA ALA A 87 -6.98 -10.65 0.14
C ALA A 87 -6.04 -9.45 0.30
N LEU A 88 -5.70 -9.05 1.53
CA LEU A 88 -4.69 -8.00 1.80
C LEU A 88 -3.33 -8.37 1.20
N ILE A 89 -2.87 -9.60 1.44
CA ILE A 89 -1.56 -10.07 0.97
C ILE A 89 -1.52 -10.16 -0.55
N THR A 90 -2.55 -10.75 -1.17
CA THR A 90 -2.61 -10.91 -2.63
C THR A 90 -2.67 -9.57 -3.35
N VAL A 91 -3.48 -8.62 -2.88
CA VAL A 91 -3.54 -7.31 -3.54
C VAL A 91 -2.23 -6.53 -3.38
N ALA A 92 -1.55 -6.65 -2.24
CA ALA A 92 -0.21 -6.07 -2.08
C ALA A 92 0.81 -6.69 -3.05
N ALA A 93 0.78 -8.02 -3.20
CA ALA A 93 1.59 -8.77 -4.15
C ALA A 93 1.32 -8.38 -5.62
N ASP A 94 0.05 -8.24 -5.99
CA ASP A 94 -0.38 -7.95 -7.36
C ASP A 94 -0.28 -6.47 -7.73
N SER A 95 -0.12 -5.58 -6.74
CA SER A 95 -0.21 -4.12 -6.94
C SER A 95 0.78 -3.58 -7.98
N ASP A 96 1.94 -4.22 -8.12
CA ASP A 96 2.98 -3.81 -9.07
C ASP A 96 2.73 -4.31 -10.50
N SER A 97 1.91 -5.35 -10.69
CA SER A 97 1.64 -5.95 -12.01
C SER A 97 1.00 -4.96 -13.00
N GLN A 98 0.12 -4.10 -12.49
CA GLN A 98 -0.57 -3.06 -13.27
C GLN A 98 0.05 -1.68 -13.10
N ASN A 99 0.76 -1.46 -12.00
CA ASN A 99 1.28 -0.16 -11.61
C ASN A 99 2.66 -0.33 -11.00
N PRO A 100 3.74 -0.36 -11.81
CA PRO A 100 5.10 -0.48 -11.30
C PRO A 100 5.38 0.57 -10.22
N SER A 101 6.17 0.21 -9.21
CA SER A 101 6.58 1.03 -8.05
C SER A 101 5.49 1.31 -7.01
N THR A 102 4.34 0.65 -7.07
CA THR A 102 3.25 0.86 -6.11
C THR A 102 3.59 0.29 -4.74
N ALA A 103 3.95 -0.99 -4.67
CA ALA A 103 4.38 -1.65 -3.44
C ALA A 103 5.62 -0.96 -2.85
N ALA A 104 6.61 -0.68 -3.70
CA ALA A 104 7.83 0.03 -3.31
C ALA A 104 7.52 1.42 -2.74
N PHE A 105 6.61 2.18 -3.36
CA PHE A 105 6.21 3.49 -2.87
C PHE A 105 5.48 3.41 -1.53
N LEU A 106 4.54 2.47 -1.35
CA LEU A 106 3.83 2.32 -0.07
C LEU A 106 4.78 1.94 1.07
N ALA A 107 5.74 1.05 0.81
CA ALA A 107 6.77 0.68 1.78
C ALA A 107 7.69 1.87 2.11
N ALA A 108 8.08 2.68 1.12
CA ALA A 108 8.84 3.90 1.34
C ALA A 108 8.04 4.96 2.13
N ASP A 109 6.77 5.16 1.77
CA ASP A 109 5.88 6.15 2.42
C ASP A 109 5.65 5.85 3.89
N ALA A 110 5.57 4.57 4.27
CA ALA A 110 5.48 4.16 5.67
C ALA A 110 6.69 4.63 6.51
N MET A 111 7.88 4.71 5.90
CA MET A 111 9.09 5.25 6.56
C MET A 111 9.12 6.77 6.51
N GLU A 112 8.79 7.37 5.36
CA GLU A 112 8.78 8.82 5.17
C GLU A 112 7.75 9.52 6.06
N SER A 113 6.59 8.90 6.29
CA SER A 113 5.55 9.41 7.21
C SER A 113 6.02 9.50 8.66
N GLN A 114 6.98 8.66 9.08
CA GLN A 114 7.59 8.76 10.41
C GLN A 114 8.63 9.89 10.48
N ARG A 115 9.38 10.11 9.39
CA ARG A 115 10.41 11.15 9.30
C ARG A 115 9.80 12.55 9.13
N HIS A 116 8.73 12.62 8.35
CA HIS A 116 8.06 13.85 7.95
C HIS A 116 6.54 13.74 8.15
N PRO A 117 6.05 13.84 9.40
CA PRO A 117 4.61 13.73 9.69
C PRO A 117 3.75 14.79 8.96
N ASP A 118 4.35 15.91 8.53
CA ASP A 118 3.68 16.97 7.78
C ASP A 118 3.41 16.61 6.31
N LEU A 119 4.02 15.55 5.78
CA LEU A 119 3.75 15.10 4.40
C LEU A 119 2.36 14.49 4.29
N ASN A 120 1.86 13.83 5.33
CA ASN A 120 0.54 13.19 5.34
C ASN A 120 -0.34 13.63 6.52
N PRO A 121 -0.72 14.92 6.61
CA PRO A 121 -1.42 15.46 7.76
C PRO A 121 -2.88 14.98 7.85
N ALA A 122 -3.45 14.51 6.73
CA ALA A 122 -4.81 13.98 6.68
C ALA A 122 -4.92 12.56 7.25
N GLY A 123 -3.80 11.93 7.65
CA GLY A 123 -3.77 10.56 8.11
C GLY A 123 -4.16 9.55 7.02
N ASN A 124 -4.06 9.97 5.75
CA ASN A 124 -4.37 9.16 4.58
C ASN A 124 -3.17 8.26 4.29
N ASP A 125 -2.82 7.44 5.27
CA ASP A 125 -1.66 6.55 5.34
C ASP A 125 -2.18 5.11 5.22
N ALA A 126 -1.56 4.35 4.32
CA ALA A 126 -1.90 2.95 4.09
C ALA A 126 -1.77 2.12 5.36
N VAL A 127 -0.75 2.39 6.20
CA VAL A 127 -0.50 1.65 7.43
C VAL A 127 -1.64 1.86 8.42
N ARG A 128 -2.05 3.13 8.63
CA ARG A 128 -3.18 3.46 9.51
C ARG A 128 -4.49 2.85 9.03
N THR A 129 -4.71 2.86 7.72
CA THR A 129 -5.95 2.35 7.14
C THR A 129 -6.02 0.83 7.21
N ALA A 130 -4.92 0.14 6.87
CA ALA A 130 -4.80 -1.31 7.01
C ALA A 130 -4.98 -1.75 8.47
N ARG A 131 -4.40 -1.02 9.43
CA ARG A 131 -4.56 -1.28 10.87
C ARG A 131 -6.02 -1.22 11.28
N ARG A 132 -6.73 -0.15 10.92
CA ARG A 132 -8.16 0.00 11.24
C ARG A 132 -9.00 -1.14 10.65
N PHE A 133 -8.69 -1.54 9.42
CA PHE A 133 -9.35 -2.68 8.78
C PHE A 133 -9.08 -4.00 9.52
N LEU A 134 -7.82 -4.29 9.86
CA LEU A 134 -7.44 -5.51 10.56
C LEU A 134 -8.02 -5.57 11.97
N THR A 135 -8.06 -4.45 12.71
CA THR A 135 -8.75 -4.37 14.00
C THR A 135 -10.21 -4.76 13.85
N TRP A 136 -10.93 -4.13 12.91
CA TRP A 136 -12.31 -4.50 12.65
C TRP A 136 -12.48 -5.97 12.27
N ALA A 137 -11.62 -6.50 11.38
CA ALA A 137 -11.74 -7.88 10.92
C ALA A 137 -11.50 -8.90 12.03
N VAL A 138 -10.55 -8.62 12.95
CA VAL A 138 -10.29 -9.46 14.12
C VAL A 138 -11.45 -9.39 15.11
N ASP A 139 -11.94 -8.18 15.40
CA ASP A 139 -13.09 -7.99 16.31
C ASP A 139 -14.34 -8.71 15.79
N ASP A 140 -14.63 -8.58 14.49
CA ASP A 140 -15.76 -9.25 13.82
C ASP A 140 -15.64 -10.78 13.89
N ALA A 141 -14.43 -11.32 13.71
CA ALA A 141 -14.19 -12.77 13.80
C ALA A 141 -14.34 -13.31 15.22
N ILE A 142 -13.97 -12.52 16.24
CA ILE A 142 -14.19 -12.87 17.65
C ILE A 142 -15.67 -12.83 17.99
N GLU A 143 -16.39 -11.77 17.59
CA GLU A 143 -17.81 -11.59 17.89
C GLU A 143 -18.68 -12.73 17.32
N HIS A 144 -18.34 -13.20 16.11
CA HIS A 144 -19.05 -14.30 15.45
C HIS A 144 -18.52 -15.70 15.81
N GLY A 145 -17.55 -15.80 16.73
CA GLY A 145 -16.99 -17.07 17.19
C GLY A 145 -16.11 -17.81 16.17
N GLU A 146 -15.76 -17.15 15.06
CA GLU A 146 -14.83 -17.67 14.06
C GLU A 146 -13.42 -17.82 14.66
N LEU A 147 -12.98 -16.82 15.41
CA LEU A 147 -11.66 -16.77 16.03
C LEU A 147 -11.76 -17.00 17.54
N THR A 148 -11.07 -18.05 18.01
CA THR A 148 -10.68 -18.17 19.42
C THR A 148 -9.16 -18.05 19.51
N THR A 149 -8.68 -17.12 20.34
CA THR A 149 -7.25 -16.83 20.46
C THR A 149 -6.84 -16.75 21.94
N ASP A 150 -5.74 -17.41 22.27
CA ASP A 150 -5.06 -17.26 23.57
C ASP A 150 -4.19 -15.99 23.62
N ILE A 151 -4.01 -15.34 22.48
CA ILE A 151 -3.23 -14.10 22.29
C ILE A 151 -4.18 -12.90 22.32
N ASP A 152 -3.76 -11.83 22.98
CA ASP A 152 -4.45 -10.54 22.98
C ASP A 152 -4.77 -10.06 21.56
N ALA A 153 -6.02 -9.60 21.33
CA ALA A 153 -6.50 -9.21 20.00
C ALA A 153 -5.69 -8.05 19.41
N ALA A 154 -5.25 -7.09 20.23
CA ALA A 154 -4.42 -5.99 19.73
C ALA A 154 -3.04 -6.50 19.28
N LEU A 155 -2.46 -7.46 20.01
CA LEU A 155 -1.20 -8.08 19.63
C LEU A 155 -1.33 -8.92 18.35
N LEU A 156 -2.46 -9.60 18.14
CA LEU A 156 -2.75 -10.29 16.88
C LEU A 156 -2.80 -9.30 15.71
N VAL A 157 -3.48 -8.16 15.88
CA VAL A 157 -3.52 -7.09 14.87
C VAL A 157 -2.11 -6.59 14.52
N GLU A 158 -1.24 -6.35 15.51
CA GLU A 158 0.15 -5.96 15.23
C GLU A 158 0.90 -7.03 14.44
N THR A 159 0.69 -8.31 14.79
CA THR A 159 1.33 -9.43 14.09
C THR A 159 0.89 -9.49 12.62
N LEU A 160 -0.41 -9.35 12.37
CA LEU A 160 -0.97 -9.30 11.00
C LEU A 160 -0.49 -8.07 10.22
N MET A 161 -0.30 -6.93 10.89
CA MET A 161 0.29 -5.73 10.31
C MET A 161 1.75 -5.97 9.90
N VAL A 162 2.57 -6.59 10.75
CA VAL A 162 3.97 -6.90 10.43
C VAL A 162 4.06 -7.80 9.20
N VAL A 163 3.23 -8.84 9.12
CA VAL A 163 3.17 -9.72 7.96
C VAL A 163 2.77 -8.95 6.70
N SER A 164 1.72 -8.13 6.77
CA SER A 164 1.21 -7.36 5.63
C SER A 164 2.22 -6.31 5.13
N CYS A 165 2.85 -5.57 6.04
CA CYS A 165 3.91 -4.61 5.71
C CYS A 165 5.16 -5.29 5.16
N GLY A 166 5.54 -6.44 5.72
CA GLY A 166 6.64 -7.26 5.22
C GLY A 166 6.42 -7.71 3.77
N MET A 167 5.19 -8.09 3.43
CA MET A 167 4.84 -8.46 2.05
C MET A 167 4.93 -7.27 1.09
N ALA A 168 4.44 -6.09 1.47
CA ALA A 168 4.57 -4.89 0.64
C ALA A 168 6.04 -4.50 0.42
N PHE A 169 6.87 -4.60 1.46
CA PHE A 169 8.32 -4.38 1.35
C PHE A 169 8.98 -5.42 0.43
N TYR A 170 8.68 -6.70 0.63
CA TYR A 170 9.23 -7.81 -0.16
C TYR A 170 8.87 -7.66 -1.64
N ALA A 171 7.60 -7.36 -1.93
CA ALA A 171 7.11 -7.10 -3.28
C ALA A 171 7.77 -5.88 -3.93
N GLY A 172 8.02 -4.81 -3.16
CA GLY A 172 8.57 -3.57 -3.68
C GLY A 172 10.09 -3.55 -3.89
N PHE A 173 10.86 -4.28 -3.08
CA PHE A 173 12.31 -4.12 -3.02
C PHE A 173 13.15 -5.39 -3.21
N VAL A 174 12.60 -6.59 -2.96
CA VAL A 174 13.44 -7.79 -2.82
C VAL A 174 13.65 -8.53 -4.14
N GLU A 175 12.64 -8.98 -4.90
CA GLU A 175 12.88 -9.51 -6.27
C GLU A 175 11.63 -9.86 -7.10
N SER A 176 11.87 -10.03 -8.41
CA SER A 176 10.95 -10.29 -9.54
C SER A 176 9.76 -11.22 -9.22
N TYR A 177 8.53 -10.76 -9.52
CA TYR A 177 7.18 -11.37 -9.48
C TYR A 177 7.01 -12.90 -9.31
N ARG A 178 7.96 -13.71 -9.79
CA ARG A 178 7.87 -15.17 -9.90
C ARG A 178 7.86 -15.93 -8.55
N GLN A 179 8.26 -15.31 -7.44
CA GLN A 179 8.21 -15.93 -6.10
C GLN A 179 7.23 -15.26 -5.13
N ILE A 180 6.68 -14.10 -5.48
CA ILE A 180 5.78 -13.35 -4.59
C ILE A 180 4.52 -14.18 -4.30
N ASP A 181 3.95 -14.82 -5.32
CA ASP A 181 2.77 -15.68 -5.17
C ASP A 181 3.05 -16.87 -4.24
N ALA A 182 4.23 -17.48 -4.36
CA ALA A 182 4.62 -18.62 -3.52
C ALA A 182 4.83 -18.21 -2.05
N VAL A 183 5.43 -17.03 -1.82
CA VAL A 183 5.61 -16.48 -0.46
C VAL A 183 4.26 -16.08 0.13
N ALA A 184 3.40 -15.38 -0.63
CA ALA A 184 2.05 -15.03 -0.23
C ALA A 184 1.24 -16.27 0.16
N GLU A 185 1.34 -17.33 -0.64
CA GLU A 185 0.66 -18.60 -0.38
C GLU A 185 1.20 -19.30 0.88
N SER A 186 2.52 -19.29 1.08
CA SER A 186 3.13 -19.84 2.30
C SER A 186 2.69 -19.08 3.55
N VAL A 187 2.61 -17.75 3.49
CA VAL A 187 2.11 -16.92 4.60
C VAL A 187 0.65 -17.25 4.90
N ARG A 188 -0.18 -17.40 3.85
CA ARG A 188 -1.59 -17.80 3.99
C ARG A 188 -1.73 -19.15 4.70
N HIS A 189 -0.88 -20.12 4.35
CA HIS A 189 -0.86 -21.43 5.01
C HIS A 189 -0.47 -21.34 6.49
N LEU A 190 0.55 -20.55 6.84
CA LEU A 190 0.97 -20.36 8.23
C LEU A 190 -0.12 -19.69 9.07
N LEU A 191 -0.80 -18.68 8.52
CA LEU A 191 -1.90 -18.00 9.19
C LEU A 191 -3.08 -18.94 9.47
N ALA A 192 -3.39 -19.84 8.53
CA ALA A 192 -4.47 -20.81 8.66
C ALA A 192 -4.14 -21.99 9.59
N ALA A 193 -2.86 -22.37 9.72
CA ALA A 193 -2.43 -23.55 10.46
C ALA A 193 -2.14 -23.29 11.94
N ASP A 194 -1.48 -22.17 12.27
CA ASP A 194 -0.87 -21.98 13.60
C ASP A 194 -1.38 -20.76 14.38
N LEU A 195 -1.81 -19.69 13.69
CA LEU A 195 -2.18 -18.40 14.33
C LEU A 195 -3.68 -18.24 14.58
N LEU A 196 -4.52 -18.88 13.76
CA LEU A 196 -5.97 -18.82 13.86
C LEU A 196 -6.47 -20.24 14.13
N LYS A 197 -6.61 -20.62 15.41
CA LYS A 197 -7.40 -21.81 15.76
C LYS A 197 -8.87 -21.47 15.49
N LEU A 198 -9.26 -21.62 14.23
CA LEU A 198 -10.64 -21.43 13.79
C LEU A 198 -11.48 -22.54 14.40
N SER A 199 -12.50 -22.17 15.17
CA SER A 199 -13.48 -23.14 15.67
C SER A 199 -14.24 -23.66 14.45
N GLN A 200 -14.11 -24.95 14.12
CA GLN A 200 -14.98 -25.54 13.11
C GLN A 200 -16.41 -25.67 13.68
N PRO A 201 -17.44 -25.37 12.87
CA PRO A 201 -18.83 -25.50 13.30
C PRO A 201 -19.25 -26.95 13.58
#